data_AF-A0A1G5FHH4-F1
#
_entry.id   AF-A0A1G5FHH4-F1
#
_cell.length_a   1.000
_cell.length_b   1.000
_cell.length_c   1.000
_cell.angle_alpha   90.00
_cell.angle_beta   90.00
_cell.angle_gamma   90.00
#
_symmetry.space_group_name_H-M   'P 1'
#
loop_
_entity.id
_entity.type
_entity.pdbx_description
1 polymer ?
#
loop_
_entity_poly.entity_id
_entity_poly.type
_entity_poly.pdbx_seq_one_letter_code
_entity_poly.pdbx_strand_id
1 'polypeptide(L)'
;MSLSKRRSLILPALLLTVMLASCAAKTESKHTEDAFEWAHGDPVAFLEFLRIKKNDPCPTFAVAGVPDTWLKKEHIPRLQERLDSREPCANVHSIYSSLRDCDPSTVGHEAAFLIEGFRKGSYPPGMNSGRAVLDVEALTRIFHGNCME
;
A
#
# COMPACT_ATOMS: atom_id res chain seq x y z
N MET A 1 -53.27 54.50 40.61
CA MET A 1 -54.26 53.72 41.38
C MET A 1 -55.31 53.15 40.45
N SER A 2 -55.67 51.89 40.67
CA SER A 2 -56.83 51.13 40.15
C SER A 2 -56.72 50.36 38.82
N LEU A 3 -56.80 49.04 38.98
CA LEU A 3 -56.94 47.95 38.00
C LEU A 3 -58.36 47.86 37.40
N SER A 4 -58.49 47.27 36.20
CA SER A 4 -59.56 46.31 35.83
C SER A 4 -59.35 45.80 34.38
N LYS A 5 -58.81 44.59 34.15
CA LYS A 5 -59.46 43.27 33.94
C LYS A 5 -60.00 42.96 32.52
N ARG A 6 -59.32 41.97 31.90
CA ARG A 6 -59.78 40.78 31.15
C ARG A 6 -60.30 40.91 29.71
N ARG A 7 -59.70 40.12 28.80
CA ARG A 7 -60.28 38.96 28.07
C ARG A 7 -59.18 38.32 27.19
N SER A 8 -58.84 37.05 27.44
CA SER A 8 -59.26 35.85 26.67
C SER A 8 -58.38 35.64 25.43
N LEU A 9 -57.33 34.81 25.55
CA LEU A 9 -57.22 33.45 24.96
C LEU A 9 -57.47 33.42 23.45
N ILE A 10 -56.41 33.12 22.68
CA ILE A 10 -56.33 31.97 21.75
C ILE A 10 -54.86 31.84 21.29
N LEU A 11 -54.29 30.66 21.57
CA LEU A 11 -53.05 30.14 21.00
C LEU A 11 -53.17 30.03 19.47
N PRO A 12 -52.06 30.15 18.75
CA PRO A 12 -51.70 28.99 17.96
C PRO A 12 -50.25 28.57 18.21
N ALA A 13 -50.12 27.27 18.51
CA ALA A 13 -48.88 26.54 18.52
C ALA A 13 -48.22 26.63 17.13
N LEU A 14 -47.10 27.33 17.05
CA LEU A 14 -46.19 27.20 15.93
C LEU A 14 -45.11 26.18 16.32
N LEU A 15 -45.42 24.90 16.09
CA LEU A 15 -44.45 23.81 16.09
C LEU A 15 -43.45 24.08 14.97
N LEU A 16 -42.34 24.74 15.30
CA LEU A 16 -41.21 24.89 14.39
C LEU A 16 -40.43 23.56 14.42
N THR A 17 -40.83 22.65 13.54
CA THR A 17 -40.07 21.43 13.25
C THR A 17 -38.76 21.83 12.57
N VAL A 18 -37.69 21.91 13.37
CA VAL A 18 -36.34 22.02 12.82
C VAL A 18 -36.05 20.69 12.11
N MET A 19 -36.13 20.73 10.78
CA MET A 19 -35.69 19.66 9.91
C MET A 19 -34.22 19.38 10.21
N LEU A 20 -33.95 18.23 10.84
CA LEU A 20 -32.62 17.62 10.84
C LEU A 20 -32.32 17.23 9.39
N ALA A 21 -31.79 18.18 8.62
CA ALA A 21 -31.03 17.88 7.42
C ALA A 21 -29.78 17.12 7.90
N SER A 22 -29.93 15.81 8.05
CA SER A 22 -28.82 14.89 8.21
C SER A 22 -28.07 14.95 6.88
N CYS A 23 -27.10 15.86 6.81
CA CYS A 23 -26.04 15.79 5.83
C CYS A 23 -25.33 14.47 6.11
N ALA A 24 -25.82 13.40 5.48
CA ALA A 24 -24.96 12.28 5.13
C ALA A 24 -23.95 12.86 4.14
N ALA A 25 -22.94 13.54 4.67
CA ALA A 25 -21.69 13.70 3.99
C ALA A 25 -21.24 12.26 3.72
N LYS A 26 -21.49 11.80 2.49
CA LYS A 26 -20.77 10.68 1.94
C LYS A 26 -19.31 11.08 2.06
N THR A 27 -18.64 10.57 3.08
CA THR A 27 -17.20 10.45 3.08
C THR A 27 -16.89 9.54 1.92
N GLU A 28 -16.74 10.11 0.73
CA GLU A 28 -15.98 9.50 -0.34
C GLU A 28 -14.59 9.30 0.26
N SER A 29 -14.30 8.07 0.70
CA SER A 29 -12.97 7.71 1.13
C SER A 29 -12.08 7.85 -0.10
N LYS A 30 -11.33 8.93 -0.14
CA LYS A 30 -10.25 9.16 -1.09
C LYS A 30 -9.08 8.22 -0.71
N HIS A 31 -9.28 6.91 -0.87
CA HIS A 31 -8.31 5.86 -0.56
C HIS A 31 -8.33 4.84 -1.69
N THR A 32 -7.64 5.16 -2.78
CA THR A 32 -7.28 4.17 -3.79
C THR A 32 -5.84 4.30 -4.30
N GLU A 33 -5.11 5.35 -3.94
CA GLU A 33 -3.70 5.53 -4.38
C GLU A 33 -2.66 4.97 -3.38
N ASP A 34 -3.09 4.62 -2.16
CA ASP A 34 -2.18 4.14 -1.10
C ASP A 34 -1.90 2.64 -1.18
N ALA A 35 -2.83 1.86 -1.72
CA ALA A 35 -2.75 0.40 -1.77
C ALA A 35 -2.34 -0.11 -3.15
N PHE A 36 -1.59 -1.21 -3.18
CA PHE A 36 -1.29 -1.93 -4.42
C PHE A 36 -2.35 -3.00 -4.68
N GLU A 37 -2.91 -3.02 -5.89
CA GLU A 37 -3.96 -3.96 -6.31
C GLU A 37 -3.38 -5.31 -6.73
N TRP A 38 -3.09 -6.17 -5.74
CA TRP A 38 -2.44 -7.48 -5.94
C TRP A 38 -3.14 -8.41 -6.92
N ALA A 39 -4.47 -8.32 -7.05
CA ALA A 39 -5.25 -9.20 -7.91
C ALA A 39 -4.98 -8.97 -9.41
N HIS A 40 -4.52 -7.79 -9.79
CA HIS A 40 -4.34 -7.39 -11.18
C HIS A 40 -2.92 -6.88 -11.50
N GLY A 41 -2.17 -6.44 -10.50
CA GLY A 41 -0.80 -5.99 -10.66
C GLY A 41 0.19 -7.16 -10.68
N ASP A 42 1.10 -7.17 -11.65
CA ASP A 42 2.24 -8.10 -11.67
C ASP A 42 3.42 -7.56 -10.82
N PRO A 43 4.47 -8.37 -10.56
CA PRO A 43 5.63 -7.91 -9.78
C PRO A 43 6.38 -6.72 -10.38
N VAL A 44 6.34 -6.51 -11.69
CA VAL A 44 7.00 -5.36 -12.34
C VAL A 44 6.14 -4.10 -12.15
N ALA A 45 4.82 -4.21 -12.23
CA ALA A 45 3.90 -3.15 -11.87
C ALA A 45 4.05 -2.76 -10.39
N PHE A 46 4.36 -3.72 -9.52
CA PHE A 46 4.68 -3.44 -8.12
C PHE A 46 5.97 -2.62 -7.96
N LEU A 47 7.03 -2.93 -8.73
CA LEU A 47 8.23 -2.09 -8.75
C LEU A 47 7.94 -0.66 -9.21
N GLU A 48 7.08 -0.49 -10.21
CA GLU A 48 6.64 0.83 -10.67
C GLU A 48 5.85 1.59 -9.59
N PHE A 49 4.97 0.89 -8.88
CA PHE A 49 4.25 1.44 -7.74
C PHE A 49 5.21 1.93 -6.64
N LEU A 50 6.23 1.15 -6.29
CA LEU A 50 7.25 1.58 -5.32
C LEU A 50 8.06 2.77 -5.82
N ARG A 51 8.35 2.84 -7.12
CA ARG A 51 9.04 3.98 -7.76
C ARG A 51 8.23 5.27 -7.63
N ILE A 52 6.91 5.21 -7.76
CA ILE A 52 6.01 6.36 -7.57
C ILE A 52 6.07 6.85 -6.11
N LYS A 53 6.11 5.93 -5.14
CA LYS A 53 6.16 6.23 -3.70
C LYS A 53 7.51 6.75 -3.18
N LYS A 54 8.52 6.92 -4.04
CA LYS A 54 9.87 7.35 -3.64
C LYS A 54 9.94 8.72 -2.95
N ASN A 55 8.95 9.57 -3.18
CA ASN A 55 8.90 10.94 -2.63
C ASN A 55 8.04 11.05 -1.37
N ASP A 56 7.48 9.94 -0.88
CA ASP A 56 6.70 9.95 0.35
C ASP A 56 7.61 10.33 1.54
N PRO A 57 7.09 11.01 2.59
CA PRO A 57 7.91 11.42 3.74
C PRO A 57 8.66 10.27 4.44
N CYS A 58 8.14 9.05 4.33
CA CYS A 58 8.81 7.81 4.70
C CYS A 58 8.55 6.82 3.55
N PRO A 59 9.49 6.70 2.57
CA PRO A 59 9.31 5.92 1.34
C PRO A 59 9.40 4.42 1.63
N THR A 60 8.33 3.89 2.21
CA THR A 60 8.21 2.47 2.54
C THR A 60 6.78 1.98 2.34
N PHE A 61 6.63 0.72 1.95
CA PHE A 61 5.35 0.08 1.74
C PHE A 61 5.21 -1.17 2.61
N ALA A 62 4.10 -1.24 3.36
CA ALA A 62 3.80 -2.36 4.24
C ALA A 62 3.07 -3.47 3.47
N VAL A 63 3.59 -4.69 3.54
CA VAL A 63 2.99 -5.87 2.89
C VAL A 63 2.41 -6.79 3.96
N ALA A 64 1.09 -6.95 3.94
CA ALA A 64 0.35 -7.79 4.89
C ALA A 64 0.49 -9.29 4.59
N GLY A 65 0.66 -9.61 3.31
CA GLY A 65 0.68 -10.96 2.77
C GLY A 65 0.27 -10.87 1.31
N VAL A 66 0.81 -11.76 0.49
CA VAL A 66 0.54 -11.83 -0.94
C VAL A 66 0.16 -13.26 -1.27
N PRO A 67 -0.80 -13.52 -2.17
CA PRO A 67 -1.10 -14.89 -2.59
C PRO A 67 0.16 -15.61 -3.08
N ASP A 68 0.37 -16.86 -2.66
CA ASP A 68 1.54 -17.66 -3.06
C ASP A 68 1.67 -17.82 -4.59
N THR A 69 0.56 -17.67 -5.31
CA THR A 69 0.48 -17.74 -6.77
C THR A 69 0.80 -16.43 -7.48
N TRP A 70 1.03 -15.33 -6.76
CA TRP A 70 1.25 -14.01 -7.35
C TRP A 70 2.64 -13.90 -8.00
N LEU A 71 3.68 -14.37 -7.33
CA LEU A 71 5.04 -14.32 -7.83
C LEU A 71 5.44 -15.66 -8.45
N LYS A 72 5.51 -15.69 -9.79
CA LYS A 72 5.71 -16.90 -10.58
C LYS A 72 7.03 -16.90 -11.32
N LYS A 73 7.46 -18.09 -11.78
CA LYS A 73 8.67 -18.30 -12.58
C LYS A 73 8.72 -17.41 -13.84
N GLU A 74 7.57 -17.19 -14.49
CA GLU A 74 7.45 -16.34 -15.69
C GLU A 74 7.77 -14.86 -15.45
N HIS A 75 7.66 -14.37 -14.21
CA HIS A 75 7.99 -12.98 -13.87
C HIS A 75 9.49 -12.76 -13.69
N ILE A 76 10.26 -13.82 -13.43
CA ILE A 76 11.66 -13.70 -13.03
C ILE A 76 12.55 -13.05 -14.10
N PRO A 77 12.47 -13.39 -15.40
CA PRO A 77 13.31 -12.75 -16.41
C PRO A 77 13.16 -11.22 -16.42
N ARG A 78 11.92 -10.72 -16.33
CA ARG A 78 11.65 -9.27 -16.28
C ARG A 78 12.15 -8.60 -15.01
N LEU A 79 12.19 -9.33 -13.88
CA LEU A 79 12.78 -8.83 -12.64
C LEU A 79 14.32 -8.83 -12.71
N GLN A 80 14.93 -9.82 -13.36
CA GLN A 80 16.38 -9.89 -13.56
C GLN A 80 16.90 -8.71 -14.39
N GLU A 81 16.16 -8.29 -15.42
CA GLU A 81 16.48 -7.07 -16.20
C GLU A 81 16.51 -5.79 -15.35
N ARG A 82 15.97 -5.81 -14.14
CA ARG A 82 15.90 -4.64 -13.26
C ARG A 82 16.98 -4.63 -12.18
N LEU A 83 17.71 -5.73 -11.98
CA LEU A 83 18.68 -5.90 -10.89
C LEU A 83 19.76 -4.80 -10.83
N ASP A 84 20.20 -4.29 -11.98
CA ASP A 84 21.22 -3.24 -12.05
C ASP A 84 20.66 -1.82 -11.89
N SER A 85 19.33 -1.67 -11.77
CA SER A 85 18.69 -0.36 -11.66
C SER A 85 19.04 0.32 -10.33
N ARG A 86 19.61 1.52 -10.45
CA ARG A 86 19.89 2.43 -9.33
C ARG A 86 18.80 3.48 -9.12
N GLU A 87 17.68 3.37 -9.85
CA GLU A 87 16.58 4.34 -9.70
C GLU A 87 15.99 4.25 -8.28
N PRO A 88 15.83 5.37 -7.56
CA PRO A 88 15.24 5.37 -6.21
C PRO A 88 13.79 4.91 -6.20
N CYS A 89 13.41 4.13 -5.19
CA CYS A 89 12.03 3.71 -4.93
C CYS A 89 11.76 3.61 -3.42
N ALA A 90 10.49 3.42 -3.05
CA ALA A 90 10.14 3.01 -1.70
C ALA A 90 10.66 1.61 -1.40
N ASN A 91 11.07 1.38 -0.15
CA ASN A 91 11.43 0.05 0.34
C ASN A 91 10.18 -0.74 0.77
N VAL A 92 10.29 -2.05 0.93
CA VAL A 92 9.23 -2.92 1.44
C VAL A 92 9.51 -3.39 2.87
N HIS A 93 8.47 -3.42 3.71
CA HIS A 93 8.49 -4.14 4.99
C HIS A 93 7.25 -5.01 5.17
N SER A 94 7.38 -6.10 5.93
CA SER A 94 6.25 -6.89 6.38
C SER A 94 5.48 -6.12 7.45
N ILE A 95 4.15 -6.27 7.49
CA ILE A 95 3.33 -5.74 8.60
C ILE A 95 3.72 -6.35 9.97
N TYR A 96 4.43 -7.49 9.97
CA TYR A 96 4.92 -8.13 11.18
C TYR A 96 6.27 -7.57 11.65
N SER A 97 6.88 -6.66 10.88
CA SER A 97 8.10 -5.96 11.28
C SER A 97 7.80 -4.92 12.35
N SER A 98 8.59 -4.91 13.43
CA SER A 98 8.61 -3.80 14.40
C SER A 98 9.43 -2.60 13.93
N LEU A 99 10.18 -2.75 12.83
CA LEU A 99 11.01 -1.71 12.25
C LEU A 99 10.39 -1.22 10.95
N ARG A 100 10.03 0.06 10.92
CA ARG A 100 9.71 0.80 9.71
C ARG A 100 10.95 1.59 9.28
N ASP A 101 11.64 1.06 8.28
CA ASP A 101 12.80 1.71 7.68
C ASP A 101 12.31 2.80 6.73
N CYS A 102 12.71 4.06 6.95
CA CYS A 102 12.35 5.18 6.08
C CYS A 102 13.46 5.53 5.08
N ASP A 103 14.57 4.79 5.06
CA ASP A 103 15.61 5.03 4.06
C ASP A 103 15.12 4.53 2.69
N PRO A 104 15.30 5.32 1.61
CA PRO A 104 14.88 4.93 0.28
C PRO A 104 15.68 3.72 -0.23
N SER A 105 15.03 2.89 -1.04
CA SER A 105 15.64 1.75 -1.73
C SER A 105 15.92 2.09 -3.21
N THR A 106 16.29 1.08 -3.98
CA THR A 106 16.40 1.16 -5.43
C THR A 106 15.57 0.07 -6.09
N VAL A 107 15.10 0.34 -7.32
CA VAL A 107 14.33 -0.63 -8.11
C VAL A 107 15.09 -1.97 -8.25
N GLY A 108 16.42 -1.93 -8.42
CA GLY A 108 17.22 -3.15 -8.51
C GLY A 108 17.28 -3.95 -7.21
N HIS A 109 17.36 -3.27 -6.07
CA HIS A 109 17.32 -3.92 -4.76
C HIS A 109 15.96 -4.57 -4.48
N GLU A 110 14.86 -3.87 -4.77
CA GLU A 110 13.51 -4.43 -4.60
C GLU A 110 13.22 -5.56 -5.60
N ALA A 111 13.77 -5.49 -6.81
CA ALA A 111 13.72 -6.60 -7.76
C ALA A 111 14.45 -7.84 -7.21
N ALA A 112 15.63 -7.66 -6.62
CA ALA A 112 16.35 -8.75 -5.95
C ALA A 112 15.54 -9.31 -4.76
N PHE A 113 14.88 -8.45 -3.99
CA PHE A 113 14.04 -8.86 -2.86
C PHE A 113 12.81 -9.67 -3.31
N LEU A 114 12.20 -9.30 -4.44
CA LEU A 114 11.15 -10.11 -5.07
C LEU A 114 11.70 -11.48 -5.50
N ILE A 115 12.82 -11.55 -6.23
CA ILE A 115 13.39 -12.82 -6.69
C ILE A 115 13.75 -13.72 -5.51
N GLU A 116 14.26 -13.16 -4.42
CA GLU A 116 14.50 -13.90 -3.17
C GLU A 116 13.20 -14.42 -2.56
N GLY A 117 12.11 -13.64 -2.63
CA GLY A 117 10.76 -14.09 -2.27
C GLY A 117 10.29 -15.29 -3.07
N PHE A 118 10.51 -15.27 -4.39
CA PHE A 118 10.24 -16.42 -5.25
C PHE A 118 11.05 -17.64 -4.82
N ARG A 119 12.36 -17.46 -4.58
CA ARG A 119 13.26 -18.54 -4.15
C ARG A 119 12.83 -19.19 -2.83
N LYS A 120 12.27 -18.41 -1.90
CA LYS A 120 11.76 -18.90 -0.61
C LYS A 120 10.31 -19.38 -0.65
N GLY A 121 9.60 -19.12 -1.75
CA GLY A 121 8.17 -19.42 -1.88
C GLY A 121 7.25 -18.52 -1.05
N SER A 122 7.73 -17.36 -0.60
CA SER A 122 6.94 -16.40 0.17
C SER A 122 7.42 -14.97 -0.04
N TYR A 123 6.48 -14.03 -0.09
CA TYR A 123 6.78 -12.61 -0.21
C TYR A 123 6.04 -11.79 0.88
N PRO A 124 6.74 -10.90 1.61
CA PRO A 124 8.18 -10.64 1.55
C PRO A 124 9.02 -11.80 2.13
N PRO A 125 10.26 -12.07 1.63
CA PRO A 125 11.13 -13.14 2.13
C PRO A 125 11.76 -12.89 3.51
N GLY A 126 11.45 -11.74 4.12
CA GLY A 126 11.98 -11.27 5.40
C GLY A 126 11.20 -10.06 5.92
N MET A 127 11.60 -9.53 7.08
CA MET A 127 10.86 -8.45 7.76
C MET A 127 10.96 -7.10 7.03
N ASN A 128 12.12 -6.80 6.44
CA ASN A 128 12.35 -5.55 5.70
C ASN A 128 13.37 -5.75 4.59
N SER A 129 13.15 -5.08 3.46
CA SER A 129 14.05 -5.01 2.31
C SER A 129 15.26 -4.12 2.58
N GLY A 130 15.09 -2.99 3.28
CA GLY A 130 16.14 -1.97 3.46
C GLY A 130 17.45 -2.48 4.07
N ARG A 131 17.39 -3.54 4.89
CA ARG A 131 18.57 -4.20 5.49
C ARG A 131 18.79 -5.63 5.02
N ALA A 132 18.06 -6.07 3.99
CA ALA A 132 18.20 -7.42 3.46
C ALA A 132 19.57 -7.57 2.80
N VAL A 133 20.32 -8.60 3.22
CA VAL A 133 21.55 -9.01 2.53
C VAL A 133 21.14 -9.94 1.40
N LEU A 134 21.25 -9.44 0.16
CA LEU A 134 20.84 -10.14 -1.06
C LEU A 134 22.07 -10.49 -1.89
N ASP A 135 22.25 -11.77 -2.20
CA ASP A 135 23.30 -12.24 -3.11
C ASP A 135 22.84 -12.06 -4.56
N VAL A 136 22.96 -10.84 -5.07
CA VAL A 136 22.50 -10.46 -6.42
C VAL A 136 23.16 -11.34 -7.50
N GLU A 137 24.44 -11.69 -7.32
CA GLU A 137 25.15 -12.56 -8.27
C GLU A 137 24.57 -13.98 -8.30
N ALA A 138 24.22 -14.54 -7.14
CA ALA A 138 23.47 -15.81 -7.10
C ALA A 138 22.09 -15.67 -7.76
N LEU A 139 21.35 -14.60 -7.50
CA LEU A 139 20.01 -14.38 -8.06
C LEU A 139 20.02 -14.25 -9.59
N THR A 140 21.07 -13.67 -10.18
CA THR A 140 21.25 -13.63 -11.64
C THR A 140 21.55 -15.01 -12.23
N ARG A 141 22.18 -15.93 -11.46
CA ARG A 141 22.58 -17.26 -11.94
C ARG A 141 21.46 -18.30 -11.94
N ILE A 142 20.41 -18.14 -11.14
CA ILE A 142 19.30 -19.12 -10.98
C ILE A 142 18.73 -19.59 -12.34
N PHE A 143 18.80 -18.76 -13.39
CA PHE A 143 18.21 -19.09 -14.69
C PHE A 143 19.19 -19.14 -15.88
N HIS A 144 20.45 -18.75 -15.69
CA HIS A 144 21.48 -18.94 -16.72
C HIS A 144 22.08 -20.36 -16.71
N GLY A 145 21.89 -21.11 -15.60
CA GLY A 145 22.49 -22.45 -15.44
C GLY A 145 21.51 -23.63 -15.42
N ASN A 146 20.20 -23.43 -15.23
CA ASN A 146 19.29 -24.54 -14.97
C ASN A 146 18.03 -24.50 -15.86
N CYS A 147 18.07 -25.29 -16.94
CA CYS A 147 16.93 -26.11 -17.34
C CYS A 147 16.58 -27.01 -16.13
N MET A 148 15.69 -26.58 -15.26
CA MET A 148 15.00 -27.53 -14.37
C MET A 148 13.81 -28.08 -15.16
N GLU A 149 14.03 -29.28 -15.70
CA GLU A 149 13.00 -30.28 -16.01
C GLU A 149 12.26 -30.71 -14.73
#